data_AF-A0A510IVC2-F1
#
_entry.id   AF-A0A510IVC2-F1
#
_cell.length_a   1.000
_cell.length_b   1.000
_cell.length_c   1.000
_cell.angle_alpha   90.00
_cell.angle_beta   90.00
_cell.angle_gamma   90.00
#
_symmetry.space_group_name_H-M   'P 1'
#
loop_
_entity.id
_entity.type
_entity.pdbx_description
1 polymer ?
#
loop_
_entity_poly.entity_id
_entity_poly.type
_entity_poly.pdbx_seq_one_letter_code
_entity_poly.pdbx_strand_id
1 'polypeptide(L)'
;MGKNMKSPISVFLRATGLLCLLIASNPSSANTHPSYLTEKYCNSVVEQFVDSGMRSLDKYINEHFNPEYKGGIRNTIRFLEQRLAWLNECNDYLTDTAQTYVFHSEDDTQTIFKAINELTRELQHVRAGVEYRDDAGNNNPAPYVKRRYETLAQLVDQHHTRMLMQKQFQ
;
A
#
# COMPACT_ATOMS: atom_id res chain seq x y z
N MET A 1 67.82 -1.80 -56.09
CA MET A 1 68.08 -1.89 -54.64
C MET A 1 66.94 -1.20 -53.90
N GLY A 2 66.29 -1.88 -52.95
CA GLY A 2 65.26 -1.28 -52.10
C GLY A 2 64.14 -2.29 -51.79
N LYS A 3 64.11 -2.77 -50.55
CA LYS A 3 63.43 -3.99 -50.11
C LYS A 3 61.92 -3.83 -49.91
N ASN A 4 61.23 -4.96 -50.09
CA ASN A 4 59.93 -5.31 -49.53
C ASN A 4 59.71 -4.81 -48.10
N MET A 5 58.53 -4.24 -47.83
CA MET A 5 57.95 -4.31 -46.50
C MET A 5 56.42 -4.48 -46.61
N LYS A 6 55.97 -5.72 -46.53
CA LYS A 6 54.57 -6.08 -46.26
C LYS A 6 54.36 -5.97 -44.75
N SER A 7 53.41 -5.15 -44.31
CA SER A 7 52.91 -5.15 -42.93
C SER A 7 51.53 -5.81 -42.90
N PRO A 8 51.31 -6.87 -42.09
CA PRO A 8 50.02 -7.53 -42.00
C PRO A 8 49.19 -6.89 -40.88
N ILE A 9 48.39 -5.88 -41.21
CA ILE A 9 47.35 -5.37 -40.30
C ILE A 9 46.02 -5.98 -40.75
N SER A 10 45.81 -7.27 -40.48
CA SER A 10 44.52 -7.91 -40.82
C SER A 10 44.23 -9.17 -40.00
N VAL A 11 44.34 -9.15 -38.66
CA VAL A 11 43.86 -10.29 -37.85
C VAL A 11 43.13 -9.90 -36.55
N PHE A 12 42.98 -8.62 -36.22
CA PHE A 12 42.34 -8.23 -34.95
C PHE A 12 40.87 -7.79 -35.04
N LEU A 13 40.17 -8.13 -36.12
CA LEU A 13 38.78 -7.71 -36.35
C LEU A 13 37.81 -8.87 -36.59
N ARG A 14 37.94 -9.99 -35.85
CA ARG A 14 36.95 -11.08 -35.89
C ARG A 14 36.61 -11.73 -34.53
N ALA A 15 37.10 -11.18 -33.42
CA ALA A 15 36.88 -11.77 -32.08
C ALA A 15 35.96 -10.92 -31.17
N THR A 16 35.40 -9.81 -31.65
CA THR A 16 34.58 -8.89 -30.85
C THR A 16 33.08 -8.93 -31.16
N GLY A 17 32.62 -9.95 -31.90
CA GLY A 17 31.19 -10.09 -32.28
C GLY A 17 30.32 -10.96 -31.36
N LEU A 18 30.91 -11.69 -30.40
CA LEU A 18 30.19 -12.73 -29.63
C LEU A 18 30.18 -12.53 -28.11
N LEU A 19 30.79 -11.46 -27.58
CA LEU A 19 30.82 -11.20 -26.13
C LEU A 19 29.72 -10.23 -25.66
N CYS A 20 29.04 -9.51 -26.56
CA CYS A 20 28.01 -8.52 -26.17
C CYS A 20 26.59 -9.09 -25.98
N LEU A 21 26.35 -10.39 -26.22
CA LEU A 21 25.03 -11.02 -26.05
C LEU A 21 24.81 -11.66 -24.67
N LEU A 22 25.79 -11.62 -23.77
CA LEU A 22 25.73 -12.29 -22.47
C LEU A 22 25.39 -11.36 -21.28
N ILE A 23 25.09 -10.07 -21.50
CA ILE A 23 24.83 -9.09 -20.41
C ILE A 23 23.43 -8.48 -20.51
N ALA A 24 22.46 -9.22 -21.07
CA ALA A 24 21.04 -8.84 -21.04
C ALA A 24 20.18 -9.90 -20.33
N SER A 25 20.77 -10.73 -19.47
CA SER A 25 19.99 -11.46 -18.47
C SER A 25 19.66 -10.49 -17.34
N ASN A 26 18.59 -9.71 -17.50
CA ASN A 26 17.91 -9.16 -16.33
C ASN A 26 17.57 -10.37 -15.44
N PRO A 27 17.96 -10.40 -14.16
CA PRO A 27 17.38 -11.37 -13.26
C PRO A 27 15.88 -11.12 -13.30
N SER A 28 15.13 -12.04 -13.89
CA SER A 28 13.71 -12.13 -13.64
C SER A 28 13.62 -12.47 -12.16
N SER A 29 13.53 -11.46 -11.30
CA SER A 29 13.04 -11.65 -9.95
C SER A 29 11.62 -12.15 -10.11
N ALA A 30 11.46 -13.46 -10.18
CA ALA A 30 10.16 -14.06 -9.90
C ALA A 30 9.86 -13.63 -8.47
N ASN A 31 8.89 -12.74 -8.28
CA ASN A 31 8.40 -12.39 -6.96
C ASN A 31 7.91 -13.68 -6.32
N THR A 32 8.72 -14.27 -5.44
CA THR A 32 8.32 -15.46 -4.71
C THR A 32 7.47 -14.99 -3.54
N HIS A 33 6.15 -15.08 -3.70
CA HIS A 33 5.22 -14.82 -2.62
C HIS A 33 5.31 -15.91 -1.53
N PRO A 34 5.17 -15.55 -0.24
CA PRO A 34 5.02 -16.54 0.82
C PRO A 34 3.90 -17.54 0.55
N SER A 35 4.10 -18.80 0.93
CA SER A 35 3.14 -19.89 0.65
C SER A 35 1.79 -19.77 1.37
N TYR A 36 1.68 -18.90 2.38
CA TYR A 36 0.41 -18.60 3.04
C TYR A 36 -0.49 -17.67 2.21
N LEU A 37 0.07 -16.92 1.26
CA LEU A 37 -0.69 -16.02 0.41
C LEU A 37 -1.50 -16.84 -0.59
N THR A 38 -2.81 -16.66 -0.50
CA THR A 38 -3.83 -17.25 -1.37
C THR A 38 -4.94 -16.21 -1.55
N GLU A 39 -5.72 -16.30 -2.62
CA GLU A 39 -6.89 -15.42 -2.78
C GLU A 39 -7.83 -15.50 -1.56
N LYS A 40 -8.03 -16.70 -1.02
CA LYS A 40 -8.85 -16.91 0.19
C LYS A 40 -8.29 -16.18 1.42
N TYR A 41 -6.97 -16.21 1.61
CA TYR A 41 -6.33 -15.46 2.69
C TYR A 41 -6.53 -13.96 2.49
N CYS A 42 -6.26 -13.46 1.28
CA CYS A 42 -6.41 -12.04 0.95
C CYS A 42 -7.85 -11.55 1.19
N ASN A 43 -8.85 -12.31 0.73
CA ASN A 43 -10.25 -12.01 0.97
C ASN A 43 -10.57 -11.95 2.47
N SER A 44 -10.03 -12.87 3.28
CA SER A 44 -10.22 -12.83 4.73
C SER A 44 -9.57 -11.60 5.38
N VAL A 45 -8.40 -11.17 4.90
CA VAL A 45 -7.75 -9.93 5.38
C VAL A 45 -8.62 -8.71 5.08
N VAL A 46 -9.19 -8.63 3.87
CA VAL A 46 -10.10 -7.56 3.46
C VAL A 46 -11.37 -7.57 4.32
N GLU A 47 -12.04 -8.71 4.44
CA GLU A 47 -13.27 -8.86 5.25
C GLU A 47 -13.03 -8.45 6.71
N GLN A 48 -11.93 -8.92 7.33
CA GLN A 48 -11.59 -8.55 8.70
C GLN A 48 -11.40 -7.05 8.87
N PHE A 49 -10.77 -6.39 7.89
CA PHE A 49 -10.57 -4.95 7.91
C PHE A 49 -11.89 -4.20 7.74
N VAL A 50 -12.66 -4.53 6.71
CA VAL A 50 -13.95 -3.91 6.37
C VAL A 50 -14.94 -4.02 7.53
N ASP A 51 -15.01 -5.18 8.17
CA ASP A 51 -15.99 -5.44 9.24
C ASP A 51 -15.47 -5.02 10.62
N SER A 52 -14.62 -5.88 11.20
CA SER A 52 -14.20 -5.74 12.59
C SER A 52 -13.21 -4.58 12.78
N GLY A 53 -12.40 -4.31 11.76
CA GLY A 53 -11.43 -3.24 11.77
C GLY A 53 -12.08 -1.86 11.77
N MET A 54 -12.95 -1.60 10.80
CA MET A 54 -13.66 -0.32 10.69
C MET A 54 -14.57 -0.05 11.89
N ARG A 55 -15.22 -1.08 12.45
CA ARG A 55 -16.01 -0.94 13.69
C ARG A 55 -15.15 -0.58 14.90
N SER A 56 -13.96 -1.16 15.01
CA SER A 56 -13.04 -0.83 16.10
C SER A 56 -12.50 0.59 15.98
N LEU A 57 -12.22 1.04 14.75
CA LEU A 57 -11.83 2.42 14.45
C LEU A 57 -12.96 3.40 14.78
N ASP A 58 -14.19 3.11 14.34
CA ASP A 58 -15.38 3.90 14.63
C ASP A 58 -15.51 4.17 16.13
N LYS A 59 -15.55 3.09 16.91
CA LYS A 59 -15.68 3.15 18.35
C LYS A 59 -14.57 3.98 18.99
N TYR A 60 -13.32 3.74 18.58
CA TYR A 60 -12.21 4.51 19.14
C TYR A 60 -12.35 6.00 18.83
N ILE A 61 -12.61 6.35 17.57
CA ILE A 61 -12.59 7.74 17.11
C ILE A 61 -13.80 8.52 17.62
N ASN A 62 -14.98 7.92 17.63
CA ASN A 62 -16.22 8.59 18.00
C ASN A 62 -16.52 8.55 19.50
N GLU A 63 -16.05 7.54 20.24
CA GLU A 63 -16.40 7.37 21.66
C GLU A 63 -15.21 7.52 22.62
N HIS A 64 -13.98 7.27 22.16
CA HIS A 64 -12.82 7.14 23.06
C HIS A 64 -11.62 8.01 22.68
N PHE A 65 -11.76 8.85 21.65
CA PHE A 65 -10.68 9.70 21.22
C PHE A 65 -10.42 10.78 22.26
N ASN A 66 -9.24 10.72 22.87
CA ASN A 66 -8.76 11.73 23.78
C ASN A 66 -7.34 12.16 23.35
N PRO A 67 -7.13 13.41 22.90
CA PRO A 67 -5.84 13.88 22.41
C PRO A 67 -4.75 13.97 23.49
N GLU A 68 -5.14 14.05 24.76
CA GLU A 68 -4.21 14.04 25.90
C GLU A 68 -3.70 12.62 26.19
N TYR A 69 -4.50 11.60 25.92
CA TYR A 69 -4.15 10.21 26.17
C TYR A 69 -3.46 9.54 24.98
N LYS A 70 -2.13 9.62 24.92
CA LYS A 70 -1.31 9.10 23.81
C LYS A 70 -1.34 7.57 23.65
N GLY A 71 -1.76 6.83 24.67
CA GLY A 71 -1.81 5.37 24.67
C GLY A 71 -2.79 4.83 23.61
N GLY A 72 -4.02 5.33 23.60
CA GLY A 72 -5.04 4.97 22.61
C GLY A 72 -4.59 5.32 21.20
N ILE A 73 -4.05 6.53 21.01
CA ILE A 73 -3.59 7.03 19.71
C ILE A 73 -2.50 6.12 19.13
N ARG A 74 -1.51 5.76 19.95
CA ARG A 74 -0.41 4.86 19.54
C ARG A 74 -0.94 3.49 19.12
N ASN A 75 -1.91 2.94 19.83
CA ASN A 75 -2.48 1.63 19.51
C ASN A 75 -3.24 1.69 18.18
N THR A 76 -4.02 2.75 17.96
CA THR A 76 -4.76 2.96 16.70
C THR A 76 -3.82 3.18 15.51
N ILE A 77 -2.73 3.93 15.68
CA ILE A 77 -1.68 4.09 14.64
C ILE A 77 -1.12 2.71 14.26
N ARG A 78 -0.67 1.92 15.24
CA ARG A 78 -0.11 0.59 14.98
C ARG A 78 -1.10 -0.34 14.29
N PHE A 79 -2.36 -0.28 14.70
CA PHE A 79 -3.43 -1.04 14.06
C PHE A 79 -3.55 -0.67 12.56
N LEU A 80 -3.61 0.63 12.23
CA LEU A 80 -3.72 1.10 10.84
C LEU A 80 -2.49 0.71 10.01
N GLU A 81 -1.29 0.91 10.55
CA GLU A 81 -0.02 0.54 9.90
C GLU A 81 0.04 -0.97 9.59
N GLN A 82 -0.34 -1.81 10.56
CA GLN A 82 -0.36 -3.26 10.38
C GLN A 82 -1.40 -3.69 9.34
N ARG A 83 -2.61 -3.12 9.38
CA ARG A 83 -3.65 -3.45 8.39
C ARG A 83 -3.24 -3.02 6.99
N LEU A 84 -2.65 -1.84 6.84
CA LEU A 84 -2.13 -1.38 5.56
C LEU A 84 -1.03 -2.28 5.02
N ALA A 85 -0.11 -2.74 5.87
CA ALA A 85 0.95 -3.66 5.47
C ALA A 85 0.39 -4.97 4.91
N TRP A 86 -0.56 -5.59 5.62
CA TRP A 86 -1.19 -6.83 5.17
C TRP A 86 -2.02 -6.66 3.90
N LEU A 87 -2.74 -5.55 3.77
CA LEU A 87 -3.51 -5.27 2.55
C LEU A 87 -2.59 -5.02 1.34
N ASN A 88 -1.46 -4.33 1.51
CA ASN A 88 -0.47 -4.16 0.43
C ASN A 88 0.12 -5.51 0.02
N GLU A 89 0.54 -6.34 0.97
CA GLU A 89 1.08 -7.67 0.66
C GLU A 89 0.07 -8.53 -0.12
N CYS A 90 -1.21 -8.48 0.28
CA CYS A 90 -2.28 -9.13 -0.44
C CYS A 90 -2.49 -8.53 -1.84
N ASN A 91 -2.40 -7.21 -1.99
CA ASN A 91 -2.55 -6.54 -3.28
C ASN A 91 -1.44 -6.96 -4.25
N ASP A 92 -0.19 -6.93 -3.80
CA ASP A 92 0.96 -7.32 -4.62
C ASP A 92 0.82 -8.79 -5.08
N TYR A 93 0.37 -9.67 -4.19
CA TYR A 93 0.07 -11.06 -4.55
C TYR A 93 -1.03 -11.19 -5.60
N LEU A 94 -2.15 -10.50 -5.42
CA LEU A 94 -3.30 -10.59 -6.34
C LEU A 94 -2.98 -9.99 -7.72
N THR A 95 -2.22 -8.89 -7.77
CA THR A 95 -1.81 -8.28 -9.03
C THR A 95 -0.87 -9.18 -9.81
N ASP A 96 0.06 -9.84 -9.12
CA ASP A 96 1.07 -10.71 -9.75
C ASP A 96 0.47 -12.06 -10.19
N THR A 97 -0.52 -12.59 -9.47
CA THR A 97 -1.03 -13.96 -9.69
C THR A 97 -2.38 -14.05 -10.39
N ALA A 98 -3.27 -13.07 -10.19
CA ALA A 98 -4.65 -13.11 -10.65
C ALA A 98 -5.06 -11.88 -11.49
N GLN A 99 -4.19 -10.87 -11.62
CA GLN A 99 -4.51 -9.58 -12.25
C GLN A 99 -5.74 -8.91 -11.61
N THR A 100 -5.89 -9.08 -10.29
CA THR A 100 -6.95 -8.47 -9.49
C THR A 100 -6.35 -7.61 -8.38
N TYR A 101 -7.21 -6.89 -7.66
CA TYR A 101 -6.83 -5.99 -6.57
C TYR A 101 -7.56 -6.40 -5.29
N VAL A 102 -7.03 -6.00 -4.13
CA VAL A 102 -7.67 -6.31 -2.83
C VAL A 102 -9.01 -5.60 -2.64
N PHE A 103 -9.20 -4.45 -3.27
CA PHE A 103 -10.50 -3.82 -3.42
C PHE A 103 -10.97 -3.89 -4.87
N HIS A 104 -12.12 -3.32 -5.18
CA HIS A 104 -12.80 -3.56 -6.45
C HIS A 104 -11.98 -3.21 -7.70
N SER A 105 -11.12 -2.19 -7.60
CA SER A 105 -10.28 -1.71 -8.68
C SER A 105 -8.93 -1.24 -8.13
N GLU A 106 -7.98 -0.96 -9.01
CA GLU A 106 -6.73 -0.29 -8.65
C GLU A 106 -6.99 1.05 -7.98
N ASP A 107 -7.86 1.87 -8.57
CA ASP A 107 -8.18 3.21 -8.09
C ASP A 107 -8.81 3.18 -6.68
N ASP A 108 -9.77 2.28 -6.47
CA ASP A 108 -10.37 2.05 -5.15
C ASP A 108 -9.28 1.64 -4.14
N THR A 109 -8.39 0.74 -4.54
CA THR A 109 -7.33 0.23 -3.67
C THR A 109 -6.37 1.33 -3.24
N GLN A 110 -5.86 2.10 -4.21
CA GLN A 110 -4.95 3.21 -3.94
C GLN A 110 -5.63 4.31 -3.14
N THR A 111 -6.90 4.60 -3.41
CA THR A 111 -7.67 5.62 -2.68
C THR A 111 -7.91 5.22 -1.23
N ILE A 112 -8.26 3.94 -0.95
CA ILE A 112 -8.41 3.43 0.41
C ILE A 112 -7.06 3.42 1.14
N PHE A 113 -5.98 2.95 0.50
CA PHE A 113 -4.63 2.95 1.08
C PHE A 113 -4.16 4.37 1.44
N LYS A 114 -4.43 5.33 0.56
CA LYS A 114 -4.16 6.74 0.83
C LYS A 114 -4.96 7.24 2.03
N ALA A 115 -6.25 6.92 2.13
CA ALA A 115 -7.08 7.33 3.26
C ALA A 115 -6.59 6.73 4.59
N ILE A 116 -6.16 5.46 4.61
CA ILE A 116 -5.52 4.83 5.78
C ILE A 116 -4.26 5.61 6.19
N ASN A 117 -3.39 5.94 5.23
CA ASN A 117 -2.17 6.71 5.47
C ASN A 117 -2.47 8.11 6.01
N GLU A 118 -3.45 8.81 5.45
CA GLU A 118 -3.83 10.15 5.89
C GLU A 118 -4.37 10.15 7.32
N LEU A 119 -5.23 9.20 7.68
CA LEU A 119 -5.71 9.05 9.05
C LEU A 119 -4.56 8.71 10.01
N THR A 120 -3.68 7.80 9.61
CA THR A 120 -2.50 7.42 10.40
C THR A 120 -1.61 8.63 10.66
N ARG A 121 -1.33 9.43 9.62
CA ARG A 121 -0.54 10.66 9.72
C ARG A 121 -1.19 11.70 10.62
N GLU A 122 -2.51 11.88 10.51
CA GLU A 122 -3.26 12.80 11.38
C GLU A 122 -3.09 12.39 12.86
N LEU A 123 -3.26 11.10 13.17
CA LEU A 123 -3.04 10.57 14.51
C LEU A 123 -1.59 10.75 14.98
N GLN A 124 -0.60 10.57 14.08
CA GLN A 124 0.81 10.82 14.38
C GLN A 124 1.07 12.28 14.72
N HIS A 125 0.49 13.24 13.99
CA HIS A 125 0.58 14.67 14.30
C HIS A 125 -0.02 15.00 15.67
N VAL A 126 -1.23 14.50 15.97
CA VAL A 126 -1.84 14.67 17.29
C VAL A 126 -0.96 14.08 18.39
N ARG A 127 -0.37 12.90 18.15
CA ARG A 127 0.55 12.27 19.08
C ARG A 127 1.81 13.09 19.31
N ALA A 128 2.35 13.70 18.25
CA ALA A 128 3.53 14.57 18.28
C ALA A 128 3.27 15.94 18.91
N GLY A 129 2.01 16.29 19.19
CA GLY A 129 1.64 17.55 19.84
C GLY A 129 1.47 18.71 18.86
N VAL A 130 1.22 18.45 17.58
CA VAL A 130 0.81 19.50 16.63
C VAL A 130 -0.46 20.18 17.14
N GLU A 131 -0.48 21.51 17.12
CA GLU A 131 -1.63 22.30 17.55
C GLU A 131 -2.66 22.48 16.42
N TYR A 132 -3.93 22.27 16.76
CA TYR A 132 -5.09 22.44 15.90
C TYR A 132 -6.01 23.47 16.52
N ARG A 133 -5.80 24.75 16.21
CA ARG A 133 -6.59 25.82 16.82
C ARG A 133 -8.01 25.82 16.26
N ASP A 134 -8.99 25.83 17.15
CA ASP A 134 -10.38 26.13 16.81
C ASP A 134 -10.62 27.66 16.79
N ASP A 135 -11.85 28.07 16.46
CA ASP A 135 -12.24 29.48 16.39
C ASP A 135 -12.10 30.22 17.74
N ALA A 136 -12.07 29.47 18.85
CA ALA A 136 -11.84 30.00 20.20
C ALA A 136 -10.34 30.01 20.58
N GLY A 137 -9.45 29.55 19.69
CA GLY A 137 -8.01 29.48 19.89
C GLY A 137 -7.54 28.29 20.72
N ASN A 138 -8.42 27.36 21.08
CA ASN A 138 -8.07 26.16 21.84
C ASN A 138 -7.52 25.08 20.91
N ASN A 139 -6.60 24.26 21.41
CA ASN A 139 -6.11 23.10 20.67
C ASN A 139 -7.17 21.98 20.67
N ASN A 140 -7.82 21.77 19.52
CA ASN A 140 -8.87 20.79 19.32
C ASN A 140 -8.63 19.95 18.04
N PRO A 141 -7.85 18.86 18.12
CA PRO A 141 -7.57 18.00 16.98
C PRO A 141 -8.73 17.06 16.59
N ALA A 142 -9.75 16.89 17.43
CA ALA A 142 -10.78 15.85 17.24
C ALA A 142 -11.54 15.96 15.90
N PRO A 143 -11.97 17.16 15.44
CA PRO A 143 -12.65 17.30 14.15
C PRO A 143 -11.79 16.88 12.94
N TYR A 144 -10.47 17.06 13.02
CA TYR A 144 -9.54 16.72 11.95
C TYR A 144 -9.37 15.20 11.83
N VAL A 145 -9.14 14.53 12.96
CA VAL A 145 -9.08 13.06 13.01
C VAL A 145 -10.40 12.44 12.56
N LYS A 146 -11.53 12.99 13.04
CA LYS A 146 -12.87 12.50 12.67
C LYS A 146 -13.11 12.60 11.18
N ARG A 147 -12.77 13.73 10.55
CA ARG A 147 -12.92 13.91 9.09
C ARG A 147 -12.11 12.89 8.29
N ARG A 148 -10.86 12.63 8.68
CA ARG A 148 -10.02 11.62 8.02
C ARG A 148 -10.62 10.21 8.14
N TYR A 149 -11.16 9.90 9.30
CA TYR A 149 -11.87 8.65 9.52
C TYR A 149 -13.15 8.55 8.68
N GLU A 150 -13.98 9.59 8.64
CA GLU A 150 -15.21 9.61 7.85
C GLU A 150 -14.91 9.39 6.36
N THR A 151 -13.84 9.98 5.83
CA THR A 151 -13.36 9.70 4.47
C THR A 151 -13.01 8.23 4.28
N LEU A 152 -12.22 7.64 5.17
CA LEU A 152 -11.87 6.21 5.09
C LEU A 152 -13.13 5.33 5.18
N ALA A 153 -14.03 5.63 6.12
CA ALA A 153 -15.26 4.88 6.34
C ALA A 153 -16.18 4.91 5.12
N GLN A 154 -16.34 6.07 4.48
CA GLN A 154 -17.13 6.20 3.27
C GLN A 154 -16.57 5.35 2.12
N LEU A 155 -15.24 5.36 1.92
CA LEU A 155 -14.60 4.59 0.85
C LEU A 155 -14.77 3.07 1.08
N VAL A 156 -14.61 2.63 2.32
CA VAL A 156 -14.78 1.22 2.68
C VAL A 156 -16.23 0.77 2.56
N ASP A 157 -17.19 1.61 2.98
CA ASP A 157 -18.62 1.31 2.87
C ASP A 157 -19.08 1.23 1.40
N GLN A 158 -18.56 2.12 0.54
CA GLN A 158 -18.80 2.07 -0.91
C GLN A 158 -18.29 0.76 -1.51
N HIS A 159 -17.08 0.33 -1.14
CA HIS A 159 -16.55 -0.96 -1.55
C HIS A 159 -17.45 -2.11 -1.07
N HIS A 160 -17.78 -2.14 0.22
CA HIS A 160 -18.59 -3.21 0.81
C HIS A 160 -19.97 -3.32 0.15
N THR A 161 -20.65 -2.20 -0.05
CA THR A 161 -21.93 -2.13 -0.74
C THR A 161 -21.84 -2.68 -2.16
N ARG A 162 -20.78 -2.33 -2.90
CA ARG A 162 -20.56 -2.86 -4.26
C ARG A 162 -20.40 -4.38 -4.25
N MET A 163 -19.63 -4.93 -3.31
CA MET A 163 -19.43 -6.37 -3.19
C MET A 163 -20.73 -7.12 -2.84
N LEU A 164 -21.58 -6.54 -1.98
CA LEU A 164 -22.89 -7.10 -1.67
C LEU A 164 -23.80 -7.12 -2.91
N MET A 165 -23.83 -6.03 -3.66
CA MET A 165 -24.62 -5.93 -4.89
C MET A 165 -24.16 -6.96 -5.94
N GLN A 166 -22.85 -7.14 -6.11
CA GLN A 166 -22.33 -8.15 -7.05
C GLN A 166 -22.78 -9.58 -6.70
N LYS A 167 -22.80 -9.94 -5.40
CA LYS A 167 -23.25 -11.26 -4.94
C LYS A 167 -24.75 -11.49 -5.15
N GLN A 168 -25.56 -10.43 -5.22
CA GLN A 168 -27.01 -10.55 -5.41
C GLN A 168 -27.43 -10.84 -6.85
N PHE A 169 -26.56 -10.56 -7.84
CA PHE A 169 -26.84 -10.74 -9.27
C PHE A 169 -26.00 -11.86 -9.91
N GLN A 170 -25.39 -12.71 -9.09
CA GLN A 170 -24.73 -13.97 -9.47
C GLN A 170 -25.64 -15.15 -9.13
#